data_AF-A0A7L2JBN0-F1
#
_entry.id   AF-A0A7L2JBN0-F1
#
_cell.length_a   1.000
_cell.length_b   1.000
_cell.length_c   1.000
_cell.angle_alpha   90.00
_cell.angle_beta   90.00
_cell.angle_gamma   90.00
#
_symmetry.space_group_name_H-M   'P 1'
#
loop_
_entity.id
_entity.type
_entity.pdbx_description
1 polymer ?
#
loop_
_entity_poly.entity_id
_entity_poly.type
_entity_poly.pdbx_seq_one_letter_code
_entity_poly.pdbx_strand_id
1 'polypeptide(L)'
;EESRQSQCSQCSQYDTEPTTAPESGDERDGDSQQWHRLYPPLSSPSARRRYKEDFGAGLRRYKELCAQLDALGQRLAQLEQQLEQLPEDSTQYQALAEEYNHLKDLKRSPEYQDKKRESQTLRNKLFHIKRMVSDYDKL
;
A
#
# COMPACT_ATOMS: atom_id res chain seq x y z
N GLU A 1 15.44 -12.95 19.48
CA GLU A 1 14.02 -12.91 19.11
C GLU A 1 13.67 -11.45 18.79
N GLU A 2 12.86 -11.04 17.83
CA GLU A 2 12.12 -11.64 16.75
C GLU A 2 11.57 -10.43 15.98
N SER A 3 11.80 -10.34 14.68
CA SER A 3 10.91 -9.67 13.73
C SER A 3 11.49 -9.88 12.35
N ARG A 4 11.12 -11.04 11.79
CA ARG A 4 11.17 -11.26 10.36
C ARG A 4 10.44 -10.08 9.72
N GLN A 5 11.21 -9.23 9.03
CA GLN A 5 10.68 -8.27 8.08
C GLN A 5 10.03 -9.09 6.98
N SER A 6 8.76 -9.45 7.16
CA SER A 6 7.89 -9.78 6.05
C SER A 6 7.76 -8.51 5.24
N GLN A 7 8.65 -8.34 4.26
CA GLN A 7 8.49 -7.37 3.20
C GLN A 7 7.12 -7.66 2.57
N CYS A 8 6.18 -6.74 2.75
CA CYS A 8 4.99 -6.64 1.90
C CYS A 8 5.51 -6.34 0.49
N SER A 9 5.76 -7.41 -0.28
CA SER A 9 6.38 -7.32 -1.61
C SER A 9 5.54 -6.49 -2.57
N GLN A 10 4.22 -6.34 -2.33
CA GLN A 10 3.37 -5.55 -3.23
C GLN A 10 3.30 -4.06 -2.88
N CYS A 11 3.72 -3.57 -1.71
CA CYS A 11 3.75 -2.11 -1.49
C CYS A 11 5.03 -1.46 -2.06
N SER A 12 6.06 -2.26 -2.37
CA SER A 12 7.31 -1.78 -2.97
C SER A 12 7.42 -2.03 -4.48
N GLN A 13 6.53 -2.83 -5.06
CA GLN A 13 6.68 -3.32 -6.44
C GLN A 13 5.69 -2.67 -7.40
N TYR A 14 5.72 -1.35 -7.52
CA TYR A 14 5.17 -0.64 -8.69
C TYR A 14 6.10 0.53 -9.06
N ASP A 15 7.36 0.20 -9.36
CA ASP A 15 8.37 1.12 -9.90
C ASP A 15 8.85 0.59 -11.27
N THR A 16 7.90 0.34 -12.17
CA THR A 16 8.18 -0.03 -13.56
C THR A 16 7.17 0.65 -14.49
N GLU A 17 7.60 1.75 -15.10
CA GLU A 17 7.08 2.21 -16.40
C GLU A 17 7.50 1.18 -17.49
N PRO A 18 6.78 0.99 -18.62
CA PRO A 18 6.26 2.04 -19.50
C PRO A 18 4.94 1.75 -20.27
N THR A 19 4.04 2.73 -20.42
CA THR A 19 3.31 2.95 -21.69
C THR A 19 2.70 4.35 -21.74
N THR A 20 3.10 5.07 -22.76
CA THR A 20 2.66 6.35 -23.32
C THR A 20 1.26 6.86 -22.92
N ALA A 21 1.20 7.71 -21.89
CA ALA A 21 0.28 8.85 -21.81
C ALA A 21 0.83 9.82 -20.75
N PRO A 22 0.95 11.13 -21.02
CA PRO A 22 1.30 12.11 -20.00
C PRO A 22 0.09 12.34 -19.09
N GLU A 23 -0.19 11.41 -18.17
CA GLU A 23 -1.14 11.66 -17.09
C GLU A 23 -0.41 12.45 -16.00
N SER A 24 -0.52 13.78 -16.13
CA SER A 24 -0.43 14.81 -15.09
C SER A 24 0.26 14.39 -13.79
N GLY A 25 1.57 14.61 -13.72
CA GLY A 25 2.35 14.51 -12.49
C GLY A 25 2.05 15.64 -11.49
N ASP A 26 0.83 15.68 -10.95
CA ASP A 26 0.38 16.74 -10.02
C ASP A 26 -0.08 16.20 -8.65
N GLU A 27 -0.24 14.89 -8.46
CA GLU A 27 -0.79 14.34 -7.20
C GLU A 27 0.25 14.11 -6.08
N ARG A 28 1.56 14.19 -6.37
CA ARG A 28 2.61 13.99 -5.33
C ARG A 28 2.88 15.25 -4.50
N ASP A 29 2.61 16.43 -5.04
CA ASP A 29 2.92 17.71 -4.39
C ASP A 29 1.83 18.16 -3.40
N GLY A 30 0.56 17.84 -3.67
CA GLY A 30 -0.58 18.20 -2.82
C GLY A 30 -0.53 17.58 -1.43
N ASP A 31 -0.31 16.26 -1.36
CA ASP A 31 -0.17 15.52 -0.09
C ASP A 31 1.02 16.04 0.73
N SER A 32 2.15 16.31 0.05
CA SER A 32 3.37 16.77 0.71
C SER A 32 3.15 18.10 1.43
N GLN A 33 2.54 19.09 0.77
CA GLN A 33 2.22 20.38 1.39
C GLN A 33 1.19 20.25 2.52
N GLN A 34 0.21 19.34 2.39
CA GLN A 34 -0.77 19.07 3.42
C GLN A 34 -0.11 18.55 4.72
N TRP A 35 0.81 17.60 4.62
CA TRP A 35 1.48 17.04 5.80
C TRP A 35 2.36 18.06 6.52
N HIS A 36 3.02 18.95 5.79
CA HIS A 36 3.77 20.06 6.39
C HIS A 36 2.87 21.02 7.19
N ARG A 37 1.63 21.25 6.75
CA ARG A 37 0.66 22.09 7.47
C ARG A 37 0.07 21.39 8.70
N LEU A 38 -0.29 20.11 8.58
CA LEU A 38 -0.92 19.35 9.68
C LEU A 38 0.08 18.87 10.73
N TYR A 39 1.32 18.58 10.30
CA TYR A 39 2.39 18.06 11.13
C TYR A 39 3.65 18.94 10.99
N PRO A 40 3.65 20.20 11.47
CA PRO A 40 4.83 21.07 11.45
C PRO A 40 5.98 20.53 12.32
N PRO A 41 7.19 21.12 12.24
CA PRO A 41 8.31 20.79 13.11
C PRO A 41 7.92 20.84 14.59
N LEU A 42 8.34 19.83 15.34
CA LEU A 42 8.02 19.71 16.76
C LEU A 42 8.83 20.71 17.59
N SER A 43 8.16 21.32 18.57
CA SER A 43 8.76 22.25 19.53
C SER A 43 8.54 21.84 20.99
N SER A 44 7.80 20.76 21.26
CA SER A 44 7.47 20.34 22.62
C SER A 44 7.33 18.81 22.79
N PRO A 45 7.59 18.28 23.99
CA PRO A 45 7.40 16.85 24.29
C PRO A 45 5.94 16.39 24.16
N SER A 46 4.99 17.26 24.47
CA SER A 46 3.55 16.97 24.35
C SER A 46 3.14 16.79 22.88
N ALA A 47 3.60 17.68 21.99
CA ALA A 47 3.38 17.55 20.55
C ALA A 47 4.04 16.28 19.99
N ARG A 48 5.25 15.95 20.46
CA ARG A 48 5.95 14.71 20.08
C ARG A 48 5.16 13.47 20.45
N ARG A 49 4.59 13.42 21.67
CA ARG A 49 3.76 12.29 22.12
C ARG A 49 2.54 12.10 21.21
N ARG A 50 1.84 13.19 20.89
CA ARG A 50 0.70 13.18 19.97
C ARG A 50 1.07 12.64 18.59
N TYR A 51 2.22 13.07 18.04
CA TYR A 51 2.68 12.59 16.73
C TYR A 51 3.00 11.09 16.76
N LYS A 52 3.57 10.58 17.85
CA LYS A 52 3.81 9.14 18.01
C LYS A 52 2.52 8.34 18.10
N GLU A 53 1.52 8.84 18.81
CA GLU A 53 0.19 8.19 18.91
C GLU A 53 -0.49 8.13 17.54
N ASP A 54 -0.52 9.26 16.81
CA ASP A 54 -1.03 9.35 15.44
C ASP A 54 -0.29 8.42 14.48
N PHE A 55 1.04 8.38 14.57
CA PHE A 55 1.87 7.46 13.78
C PHE A 55 1.51 6.00 14.08
N GLY A 56 1.34 5.65 15.36
CA GLY A 56 0.96 4.30 15.76
C GLY A 56 -0.40 3.88 15.21
N ALA A 57 -1.40 4.77 15.27
CA ALA A 57 -2.72 4.52 14.71
C ALA A 57 -2.69 4.39 13.19
N GLY A 58 -2.04 5.33 12.50
CA GLY A 58 -1.88 5.29 11.05
C GLY A 58 -1.10 4.07 10.57
N LEU A 59 -0.07 3.64 11.30
CA LEU A 59 0.72 2.46 10.95
C LEU A 59 -0.10 1.17 11.04
N ARG A 60 -0.98 1.04 12.04
CA ARG A 60 -1.90 -0.11 12.13
C ARG A 60 -2.82 -0.17 10.91
N ARG A 61 -3.44 0.96 10.56
CA ARG A 61 -4.33 1.05 9.39
C ARG A 61 -3.59 0.76 8.09
N TYR A 62 -2.39 1.32 7.91
CA TYR A 62 -1.55 1.06 6.74
C TYR A 62 -1.22 -0.43 6.60
N LYS A 63 -0.83 -1.10 7.69
CA LYS A 63 -0.55 -2.54 7.67
C LYS A 63 -1.78 -3.38 7.33
N GLU A 64 -2.94 -3.01 7.85
CA GLU A 64 -4.21 -3.67 7.53
C GLU A 64 -4.55 -3.56 6.05
N LEU A 65 -4.42 -2.37 5.45
CA LEU A 65 -4.63 -2.16 4.02
C LEU A 65 -3.64 -2.97 3.19
N CYS A 66 -2.36 -2.94 3.53
CA CYS A 66 -1.36 -3.75 2.85
C CYS A 66 -1.70 -5.24 2.89
N ALA A 67 -2.09 -5.77 4.05
CA ALA A 67 -2.48 -7.17 4.18
C ALA A 67 -3.69 -7.54 3.30
N GLN A 68 -4.69 -6.66 3.22
CA GLN A 68 -5.85 -6.87 2.34
C GLN A 68 -5.47 -6.88 0.86
N LEU A 69 -4.62 -5.95 0.43
CA LEU A 69 -4.14 -5.87 -0.96
C LEU A 69 -3.25 -7.07 -1.31
N ASP A 70 -2.34 -7.44 -0.40
CA ASP A 70 -1.43 -8.58 -0.56
C ASP A 70 -2.20 -9.90 -0.70
N ALA A 71 -3.24 -10.11 0.12
CA ALA A 71 -4.04 -11.34 0.08
C ALA A 71 -4.66 -11.58 -1.31
N LEU A 72 -5.16 -10.52 -1.96
CA LEU A 72 -5.69 -10.63 -3.32
C LEU A 72 -4.60 -11.02 -4.32
N GLY A 73 -3.45 -10.35 -4.27
CA GLY A 73 -2.35 -10.65 -5.19
C GLY A 73 -1.73 -12.03 -4.95
N GLN A 74 -1.70 -12.52 -3.71
CA GLN A 74 -1.28 -13.89 -3.38
C GLN A 74 -2.25 -14.92 -3.97
N ARG A 75 -3.57 -14.69 -3.86
CA ARG A 75 -4.56 -15.59 -4.47
C ARG A 75 -4.45 -15.62 -5.99
N LEU A 76 -4.23 -14.46 -6.62
CA LEU A 76 -3.99 -14.39 -8.08
C LEU A 76 -2.75 -15.20 -8.49
N ALA A 77 -1.63 -15.04 -7.79
CA ALA A 77 -0.41 -15.80 -8.07
C ALA A 77 -0.60 -17.32 -7.88
N GLN A 78 -1.36 -17.74 -6.85
CA GLN A 78 -1.69 -19.14 -6.64
C GLN A 78 -2.56 -19.71 -7.75
N LEU A 79 -3.54 -18.95 -8.24
CA LEU A 79 -4.40 -19.38 -9.36
C LEU A 79 -3.62 -19.48 -10.66
N GLU A 80 -2.73 -18.51 -10.93
CA GLU A 80 -1.83 -18.54 -12.10
C GLU A 80 -0.97 -19.82 -12.11
N GLN A 81 -0.34 -20.15 -10.98
CA GLN A 81 0.45 -21.39 -10.85
C GLN A 81 -0.38 -22.68 -10.99
N GLN A 82 -1.65 -22.66 -10.58
CA GLN A 82 -2.55 -23.82 -10.74
C GLN A 82 -3.01 -23.96 -12.19
N LEU A 83 -3.31 -22.86 -12.86
CA LEU A 83 -3.71 -22.85 -14.27
C LEU A 83 -2.58 -23.36 -15.16
N GLU A 84 -1.33 -23.00 -14.90
CA GLU A 84 -0.15 -23.50 -15.63
C GLU A 84 0.02 -25.03 -15.54
N GLN A 85 -0.51 -25.67 -14.49
CA GLN A 85 -0.36 -27.11 -14.25
C GLN A 85 -1.54 -27.93 -14.78
N LEU A 86 -2.62 -27.29 -15.21
CA LEU A 86 -3.85 -27.96 -15.65
C LEU A 86 -3.97 -27.95 -17.18
N PRO A 87 -4.55 -29.01 -17.79
CA PRO A 87 -4.91 -28.98 -19.20
C PRO A 87 -6.00 -27.93 -19.46
N GLU A 88 -5.83 -27.11 -20.50
CA GLU A 88 -6.76 -26.03 -20.87
C GLU A 88 -8.20 -26.53 -21.15
N ASP A 89 -8.34 -27.74 -21.68
CA ASP A 89 -9.62 -28.36 -22.00
C ASP A 89 -10.35 -28.94 -20.76
N SER A 90 -9.71 -28.90 -19.59
CA SER A 90 -10.29 -29.45 -18.37
C SER A 90 -11.34 -28.51 -17.75
N THR A 91 -12.40 -29.09 -17.20
CA THR A 91 -13.42 -28.33 -16.46
C THR A 91 -12.84 -27.61 -15.23
N GLN A 92 -11.78 -28.16 -14.63
CA GLN A 92 -11.07 -27.54 -13.51
C GLN A 92 -10.33 -26.27 -13.95
N TYR A 93 -9.65 -26.32 -15.11
CA TYR A 93 -8.98 -25.14 -15.67
C TYR A 93 -9.99 -24.01 -15.92
N GLN A 94 -11.13 -24.32 -16.54
CA GLN A 94 -12.20 -23.34 -16.80
C GLN A 94 -12.69 -22.67 -15.51
N ALA A 95 -12.98 -23.45 -14.47
CA ALA A 95 -13.44 -22.92 -13.19
C ALA A 95 -12.39 -22.01 -12.51
N LEU A 96 -11.11 -22.42 -12.51
CA LEU A 96 -10.04 -21.59 -11.95
C LEU A 96 -9.78 -20.32 -12.77
N ALA A 97 -9.93 -20.39 -14.10
CA ALA A 97 -9.77 -19.25 -14.99
C ALA A 97 -10.88 -18.21 -14.78
N GLU A 98 -12.11 -18.66 -14.55
CA GLU A 98 -13.23 -17.79 -14.16
C GLU A 98 -12.95 -17.07 -12.83
N GLU A 99 -12.49 -17.80 -11.81
CA GLU A 99 -12.12 -17.19 -10.52
C GLU A 99 -10.97 -16.18 -10.69
N TYR A 100 -9.94 -16.54 -11.45
CA TYR A 100 -8.80 -15.66 -11.72
C TYR A 100 -9.22 -14.35 -12.40
N ASN A 101 -10.10 -14.44 -13.41
CA ASN A 101 -10.63 -13.26 -14.08
C ASN A 101 -11.48 -12.40 -13.13
N HIS A 102 -12.33 -13.02 -12.31
CA HIS A 102 -13.12 -12.30 -11.31
C HIS A 102 -12.22 -11.52 -10.32
N LEU A 103 -11.14 -12.12 -9.84
CA LEU A 103 -10.19 -11.45 -8.95
C LEU A 103 -9.40 -10.34 -9.66
N LYS A 104 -9.11 -10.47 -10.95
CA LYS A 104 -8.51 -9.39 -11.75
C LYS A 104 -9.46 -8.21 -11.91
N ASP A 105 -10.75 -8.47 -12.08
CA ASP A 105 -11.76 -7.41 -12.15
C ASP A 105 -11.94 -6.74 -10.78
N LEU A 106 -11.91 -7.51 -9.69
CA LEU A 106 -11.90 -6.94 -8.34
C LEU A 106 -10.68 -6.04 -8.12
N LYS A 107 -9.51 -6.40 -8.64
CA LYS A 107 -8.29 -5.55 -8.57
C LYS A 107 -8.45 -4.23 -9.36
N ARG A 108 -9.30 -4.21 -10.38
CA ARG A 108 -9.61 -3.01 -11.19
C ARG A 108 -10.77 -2.21 -10.62
N SER A 109 -11.49 -2.75 -9.63
CA SER A 109 -12.66 -2.09 -9.04
C SER A 109 -12.27 -0.78 -8.35
N PRO A 110 -13.17 0.22 -8.32
CA PRO A 110 -12.90 1.49 -7.67
C PRO A 110 -12.56 1.31 -6.19
N GLU A 111 -13.19 0.35 -5.50
CA GLU A 111 -12.95 0.07 -4.09
C GLU A 111 -11.52 -0.42 -3.83
N TYR A 112 -10.98 -1.27 -4.71
CA TYR A 112 -9.59 -1.71 -4.60
C TYR A 112 -8.62 -0.55 -4.88
N GLN A 113 -8.91 0.26 -5.89
CA GLN A 113 -8.09 1.42 -6.24
C GLN A 113 -8.13 2.49 -5.13
N ASP A 114 -9.26 2.68 -4.46
CA ASP A 114 -9.40 3.55 -3.29
C ASP A 114 -8.52 3.07 -2.13
N LYS A 115 -8.56 1.79 -1.80
CA LYS A 115 -7.68 1.21 -0.76
C LYS A 115 -6.20 1.37 -1.11
N LYS A 116 -5.85 1.22 -2.40
CA LYS A 116 -4.49 1.42 -2.89
C LYS A 116 -4.07 2.89 -2.70
N ARG A 117 -4.91 3.85 -3.10
CA ARG A 117 -4.67 5.29 -2.86
C ARG A 117 -4.54 5.60 -1.38
N GLU A 118 -5.47 5.12 -0.54
CA GLU A 118 -5.44 5.30 0.92
C GLU A 118 -4.12 4.78 1.51
N SER A 119 -3.64 3.62 1.05
CA SER A 119 -2.37 3.05 1.50
C SER A 119 -1.16 3.95 1.15
N GLN A 120 -1.17 4.57 -0.02
CA GLN A 120 -0.11 5.48 -0.46
C GLN A 120 -0.13 6.80 0.31
N THR A 121 -1.30 7.40 0.47
CA THR A 121 -1.49 8.63 1.26
C THR A 121 -1.07 8.41 2.72
N LEU A 122 -1.45 7.26 3.32
CA LEU A 122 -1.00 6.89 4.67
C LEU A 122 0.52 6.72 4.75
N ARG A 123 1.14 6.06 3.76
CA ARG A 123 2.60 5.91 3.71
C ARG A 123 3.30 7.28 3.71
N ASN A 124 2.84 8.22 2.89
CA ASN A 124 3.38 9.57 2.80
C ASN A 124 3.25 10.32 4.14
N LYS A 125 2.04 10.28 4.73
CA LYS A 125 1.78 10.86 6.05
C LYS A 125 2.69 10.26 7.13
N LEU A 126 2.79 8.94 7.20
CA LEU A 126 3.60 8.24 8.20
C LEU A 126 5.09 8.56 8.06
N PHE A 127 5.60 8.62 6.83
CA PHE A 127 6.98 9.01 6.57
C PHE A 127 7.28 10.42 7.08
N HIS A 128 6.38 11.37 6.80
CA HIS A 128 6.51 12.75 7.28
C HIS A 128 6.48 12.84 8.80
N ILE A 129 5.50 12.20 9.46
CA ILE A 129 5.41 12.20 10.93
C ILE A 129 6.66 11.57 11.56
N LYS A 130 7.14 10.45 11.01
CA LYS A 130 8.37 9.79 11.45
C LYS A 130 9.57 10.72 11.36
N ARG A 131 9.68 11.49 10.27
CA ARG A 131 10.73 12.50 10.09
C ARG A 131 10.63 13.59 11.16
N MET A 132 9.45 14.18 11.38
CA MET A 132 9.25 15.22 12.41
C MET A 132 9.65 14.76 13.81
N VAL A 133 9.27 13.53 14.19
CA VAL A 133 9.66 12.94 15.48
C VAL A 133 11.17 12.67 15.55
N SER A 134 11.75 12.12 14.47
CA SER A 134 13.18 11.82 14.43
C SER A 134 14.04 13.08 14.46
N ASP A 135 13.62 14.16 13.80
CA ASP A 135 14.37 15.42 13.77
C ASP A 135 14.35 16.07 15.16
N TYR A 136 13.21 16.04 15.86
CA TYR A 136 13.11 16.50 17.25
C TYR A 136 13.95 15.70 18.24
N ASP A 137 14.00 14.36 18.09
CA ASP A 137 14.78 13.48 18.98
C ASP A 137 16.30 13.62 18.81
N LYS A 138 16.76 14.26 17.72
CA LYS A 138 18.18 14.51 17.44
C LYS A 138 18.65 15.89 17.91
N LEU A 139 17.73 16.80 18.22
CA LEU A 139 18.01 18.12 18.79
C LEU A 139 18.34 17.99 20.28
#